data_AF-A0A6V8PMG5-F1
#
_entry.id   AF-A0A6V8PMG5-F1
#
_cell.length_a   1.000
_cell.length_b   1.000
_cell.length_c   1.000
_cell.angle_alpha   90.00
_cell.angle_beta   90.00
_cell.angle_gamma   90.00
#
_symmetry.space_group_name_H-M   'P 1'
#
loop_
_entity.id
_entity.type
_entity.pdbx_description
1 polymer ?
#
loop_
_entity_poly.entity_id
_entity_poly.type
_entity_poly.pdbx_seq_one_letter_code
_entity_poly.pdbx_strand_id
1 'polypeptide(L)'
;MKCYSEKASILSILFMGLGQLYNRQFGKGILFAAVEILFIVYMLPFVSRGLWGLVTLGEIPQRMEAGKILPGDHSIFLMIYGIMSVLLLLVFAAIYVMNYFDARGVGEQRDQGTPVKNIINYIATLYEK
;
A
#
# COMPACT_ATOMS: atom_id res chain seq x y z
N MET A 1 -25.97 17.35 -10.94
CA MET A 1 -24.50 17.36 -11.09
C MET A 1 -24.02 15.93 -10.97
N LYS A 2 -23.29 15.39 -11.96
CA LYS A 2 -22.66 14.08 -11.79
C LYS A 2 -21.45 14.30 -10.88
N CYS A 3 -21.41 13.66 -9.72
CA CYS A 3 -20.30 13.75 -8.77
C CYS A 3 -19.41 12.51 -8.98
N TYR A 4 -18.49 12.60 -9.94
CA TYR A 4 -17.54 11.53 -10.23
C TYR A 4 -16.50 11.41 -9.11
N SER A 5 -16.18 12.51 -8.42
CA SER A 5 -15.28 12.56 -7.26
C SER A 5 -15.71 11.65 -6.11
N GLU A 6 -16.98 11.69 -5.69
CA GLU A 6 -17.49 10.84 -4.60
C GLU A 6 -17.42 9.35 -4.94
N LYS A 7 -17.83 8.98 -6.16
CA LYS A 7 -17.82 7.59 -6.62
C LYS A 7 -16.40 7.04 -6.76
N ALA A 8 -15.49 7.83 -7.33
CA ALA A 8 -14.08 7.45 -7.46
C ALA A 8 -13.42 7.28 -6.08
N SER A 9 -13.73 8.16 -5.14
CA SER A 9 -13.22 8.10 -3.76
C SER A 9 -13.67 6.82 -3.04
N ILE A 10 -14.97 6.48 -3.13
CA ILE A 10 -15.50 5.24 -2.53
C ILE A 10 -14.85 4.01 -3.15
N LEU A 11 -14.69 3.99 -4.49
CA LEU A 11 -14.04 2.87 -5.18
C LEU A 11 -12.58 2.70 -4.74
N SER A 12 -11.82 3.80 -4.61
CA SER A 12 -10.43 3.76 -4.15
C SER A 12 -10.27 3.34 -2.69
N ILE A 13 -11.27 3.61 -1.83
CA ILE A 13 -11.31 3.08 -0.45
C ILE A 13 -11.63 1.58 -0.44
N LEU A 14 -12.43 1.08 -1.39
CA LEU A 14 -12.73 -0.34 -1.44
C LEU A 14 -11.50 -1.15 -1.88
N PHE A 15 -10.79 -0.65 -2.88
CA PHE A 15 -9.58 -1.27 -3.41
C PHE A 15 -8.78 -0.22 -4.19
N MET A 16 -7.50 -0.11 -3.90
CA MET A 16 -6.59 0.82 -4.55
C MET A 16 -6.61 0.62 -6.06
N GLY A 17 -6.68 1.72 -6.78
CA GLY A 17 -6.68 1.73 -8.25
C GLY A 17 -8.07 1.63 -8.88
N LEU A 18 -9.13 1.21 -8.16
CA LEU A 18 -10.49 1.21 -8.72
C LEU A 18 -10.99 2.63 -9.02
N GLY A 19 -10.70 3.61 -8.17
CA GLY A 19 -11.06 5.01 -8.43
C GLY A 19 -10.36 5.57 -9.67
N GLN A 20 -9.08 5.25 -9.87
CA GLN A 20 -8.34 5.61 -11.09
C GLN A 20 -8.88 4.90 -12.34
N LEU A 21 -9.25 3.61 -12.23
CA LEU A 21 -9.90 2.86 -13.31
C LEU A 21 -11.24 3.47 -13.70
N TYR A 22 -12.07 3.84 -12.72
CA TYR A 22 -13.32 4.58 -12.95
C TYR A 22 -13.07 5.91 -13.67
N ASN A 23 -11.98 6.58 -13.29
CA ASN A 23 -11.52 7.82 -13.90
C ASN A 23 -10.86 7.68 -15.29
N ARG A 24 -10.81 6.47 -15.87
CA ARG A 24 -10.14 6.14 -17.14
C ARG A 24 -8.62 6.38 -17.14
N GLN A 25 -8.00 6.45 -15.96
CA GLN A 25 -6.54 6.43 -15.80
C GLN A 25 -6.06 4.99 -15.57
N PHE A 26 -6.14 4.16 -16.61
CA PHE A 26 -5.84 2.73 -16.52
C PHE A 26 -4.41 2.45 -16.06
N GLY A 27 -3.41 3.22 -16.53
CA GLY A 27 -2.01 3.01 -16.14
C GLY A 27 -1.80 3.17 -14.63
N LYS A 28 -2.29 4.27 -14.05
CA LYS A 28 -2.21 4.48 -12.59
C LYS A 28 -3.07 3.48 -11.82
N GLY A 29 -4.27 3.19 -12.31
CA GLY A 29 -5.17 2.24 -11.66
C GLY A 29 -4.58 0.84 -11.54
N ILE A 30 -3.98 0.33 -12.62
CA ILE A 30 -3.30 -0.97 -12.61
C ILE A 30 -2.08 -0.94 -11.69
N LEU A 31 -1.30 0.15 -11.68
CA LEU A 31 -0.13 0.29 -10.81
C LEU A 31 -0.53 0.22 -9.33
N PHE A 32 -1.53 0.99 -8.92
CA PHE A 32 -2.01 1.00 -7.54
C PHE A 32 -2.62 -0.34 -7.12
N ALA A 33 -3.41 -0.96 -7.99
CA ALA A 33 -3.96 -2.31 -7.78
C ALA A 33 -2.84 -3.35 -7.62
N ALA A 34 -1.80 -3.29 -8.46
CA ALA A 34 -0.65 -4.20 -8.37
C ALA A 34 0.11 -4.01 -7.04
N VAL A 35 0.32 -2.77 -6.59
CA VAL A 35 0.95 -2.49 -5.30
C VAL A 35 0.15 -3.10 -4.14
N GLU A 36 -1.17 -2.94 -4.13
CA GLU A 36 -2.02 -3.55 -3.09
C GLU A 36 -1.98 -5.08 -3.13
N ILE A 37 -2.07 -5.68 -4.31
CA ILE A 37 -1.99 -7.14 -4.46
C ILE A 37 -0.62 -7.66 -3.97
N LEU A 38 0.47 -7.01 -4.37
CA LEU A 38 1.82 -7.38 -3.93
C LEU A 38 1.96 -7.25 -2.41
N PHE A 39 1.38 -6.20 -1.83
CA PHE A 39 1.38 -6.02 -0.39
C PHE A 39 0.62 -7.15 0.31
N ILE A 40 -0.61 -7.46 -0.13
CA ILE A 40 -1.45 -8.50 0.47
C ILE A 40 -0.80 -9.90 0.35
N VAL A 41 -0.24 -10.23 -0.82
CA VAL A 41 0.31 -11.57 -1.07
C VAL A 41 1.66 -11.77 -0.39
N TYR A 42 2.57 -10.80 -0.48
CA TYR A 42 3.96 -10.98 -0.06
C TYR A 42 4.30 -10.29 1.26
N MET A 43 3.76 -9.09 1.51
CA MET A 43 4.14 -8.28 2.67
C MET A 43 3.23 -8.52 3.87
N LEU A 44 1.94 -8.74 3.68
CA LEU A 44 0.98 -8.92 4.78
C LEU A 44 1.34 -10.10 5.70
N PRO A 45 1.78 -11.28 5.20
CA PRO A 45 2.23 -12.37 6.08
C PRO A 45 3.53 -12.07 6.83
N PHE A 46 4.39 -11.21 6.28
CA PHE A 46 5.59 -10.74 6.96
C PHE A 46 5.23 -9.73 8.05
N VAL A 47 4.43 -8.72 7.69
CA VAL A 47 3.99 -7.66 8.58
C VAL A 47 3.18 -8.23 9.75
N SER A 48 2.27 -9.17 9.51
CA SER A 48 1.47 -9.79 10.56
C SER A 48 2.34 -10.53 11.58
N ARG A 49 3.32 -11.32 11.12
CA ARG A 49 4.26 -12.06 11.98
C ARG A 49 5.20 -11.11 12.73
N GLY A 50 5.69 -10.07 12.09
CA GLY A 50 6.57 -9.10 12.74
C GLY A 50 5.82 -8.26 13.78
N LEU A 51 4.58 -7.84 13.51
CA LEU A 51 3.74 -7.16 14.49
C LEU A 51 3.41 -8.08 15.68
N TRP A 52 3.11 -9.35 15.42
CA TRP A 52 2.93 -10.34 16.48
C TRP A 52 4.19 -10.46 17.34
N GLY A 53 5.36 -10.62 16.72
CA GLY A 53 6.64 -10.69 17.43
C GLY A 53 6.96 -9.41 18.23
N LEU A 54 6.56 -8.24 17.73
CA LEU A 54 6.73 -6.98 18.44
C LEU A 54 5.84 -6.90 19.69
N VAL A 55 4.62 -7.43 19.63
CA VAL A 55 3.68 -7.46 20.77
C VAL A 55 4.05 -8.54 21.79
N THR A 56 4.49 -9.71 21.34
CA THR A 56 4.87 -10.81 22.24
C THR A 56 6.26 -10.63 22.86
N LEU A 57 7.03 -9.61 22.45
CA LEU A 57 8.35 -9.24 22.98
C LEU A 57 9.41 -10.37 23.01
N GLY A 58 9.16 -11.51 22.35
CA GLY A 58 10.01 -12.70 22.42
C GLY A 58 9.76 -13.54 23.66
N GLU A 59 8.68 -14.32 23.64
CA GLU A 59 8.28 -15.22 24.74
C GLU A 59 9.20 -16.43 24.96
N ILE A 60 10.28 -16.58 24.18
CA ILE A 60 11.27 -17.65 24.36
C ILE A 60 12.55 -17.08 24.97
N PRO A 61 12.61 -16.91 26.32
CA PRO A 61 13.86 -16.59 26.99
C PRO A 61 14.85 -17.75 26.79
N GLN A 62 16.15 -17.44 26.77
CA GLN A 62 17.20 -18.46 26.85
C GLN A 62 16.89 -19.45 27.98
N ARG A 63 16.65 -20.72 27.63
CA ARG A 63 16.41 -21.78 28.60
C ARG A 63 17.69 -22.59 28.80
N MET A 64 17.99 -22.90 30.06
CA MET A 64 19.00 -23.90 30.40
C MET A 64 18.29 -25.24 30.57
N GLU A 65 18.61 -26.22 29.73
CA GLU A 65 18.23 -27.62 29.93
C GLU A 65 19.49 -28.45 30.12
N ALA A 66 19.53 -29.25 31.20
CA ALA A 66 20.60 -30.20 31.50
C ALA A 66 22.05 -29.61 31.43
N GLY A 67 22.26 -28.39 31.93
CA GLY A 67 23.58 -27.75 31.98
C GLY A 67 24.12 -27.24 30.63
N LYS A 68 23.32 -27.31 29.55
CA LYS A 68 23.61 -26.67 28.26
C LYS A 68 22.76 -25.41 28.11
N ILE A 69 23.42 -24.32 27.71
CA ILE A 69 22.73 -23.09 27.30
C ILE A 69 22.16 -23.35 25.90
N LEU A 70 20.84 -23.47 25.79
CA LEU A 70 20.19 -23.41 24.49
C LEU A 70 20.11 -21.94 24.09
N PRO A 71 20.60 -21.54 22.90
CA PRO A 71 20.40 -20.18 22.41
C PRO A 71 18.88 -19.96 22.29
N GLY A 72 18.35 -19.09 23.13
CA GLY A 72 16.98 -18.57 23.00
C GLY A 72 16.89 -17.67 21.77
N ASP A 73 15.67 -17.29 21.41
CA ASP A 73 15.47 -16.35 20.32
C ASP A 73 16.26 -15.07 20.59
N HIS A 74 17.09 -14.68 19.62
CA HIS A 74 17.79 -13.41 19.65
C HIS A 74 16.75 -12.27 19.59
N SER A 75 16.34 -11.74 20.75
CA SER A 75 15.30 -10.71 20.88
C SER A 75 15.52 -9.50 19.97
N ILE A 76 16.79 -9.20 19.63
CA ILE A 76 17.16 -8.17 18.65
C ILE A 76 16.59 -8.46 17.26
N PHE A 77 16.62 -9.70 16.77
CA PHE A 77 16.05 -10.03 15.46
C PHE A 77 14.53 -9.90 15.46
N LEU A 78 13.85 -10.36 16.52
CA LEU A 78 12.39 -10.22 16.64
C LEU A 78 11.96 -8.75 16.65
N MET A 79 12.69 -7.91 17.39
CA MET A 79 12.48 -6.46 17.42
C MET A 79 12.75 -5.81 16.05
N ILE A 80 13.82 -6.21 15.35
CA ILE A 80 14.10 -5.73 13.99
C ILE A 80 12.95 -6.10 13.04
N TYR A 81 12.48 -7.35 13.04
CA TYR A 81 11.35 -7.76 12.20
C TYR A 81 10.07 -6.99 12.54
N GLY A 82 9.83 -6.71 13.82
CA GLY A 82 8.73 -5.89 14.28
C GLY A 82 8.78 -4.46 13.78
N ILE A 83 9.91 -3.78 13.97
CA ILE A 83 10.10 -2.39 13.50
C ILE A 83 10.02 -2.32 11.98
N MET A 84 10.64 -3.27 11.26
CA MET A 84 10.54 -3.35 9.80
C MET A 84 9.08 -3.51 9.35
N SER A 85 8.30 -4.33 10.05
CA SER A 85 6.88 -4.52 9.77
C SER A 85 6.06 -3.24 9.96
N VAL A 86 6.33 -2.49 11.04
CA VAL A 86 5.71 -1.18 11.29
C VAL A 86 6.08 -0.19 10.18
N LEU A 87 7.35 -0.11 9.80
CA LEU A 87 7.81 0.78 8.73
C LEU A 87 7.14 0.45 7.39
N LEU A 88 7.09 -0.83 7.01
CA LEU A 88 6.40 -1.26 5.80
C LEU A 88 4.91 -0.90 5.82
N LEU A 89 4.25 -1.08 6.96
CA LEU A 89 2.85 -0.72 7.12
C LEU A 89 2.63 0.80 7.01
N LEU A 90 3.53 1.62 7.55
CA LEU A 90 3.48 3.08 7.42
C LEU A 90 3.68 3.54 5.98
N VAL A 91 4.65 2.96 5.26
CA VAL A 91 4.87 3.26 3.83
C VAL A 91 3.64 2.86 3.03
N PHE A 92 3.09 1.66 3.26
CA PHE A 92 1.88 1.21 2.58
C PHE A 92 0.69 2.14 2.87
N ALA A 93 0.48 2.52 4.13
CA ALA A 93 -0.58 3.46 4.52
C ALA A 93 -0.42 4.82 3.84
N ALA A 94 0.81 5.34 3.73
CA ALA A 94 1.08 6.58 3.01
C ALA A 94 0.70 6.47 1.51
N ILE A 95 1.07 5.36 0.86
CA ILE A 95 0.71 5.09 -0.54
C ILE A 95 -0.81 4.97 -0.70
N TYR A 96 -1.47 4.31 0.25
CA TYR A 96 -2.93 4.17 0.28
C TYR A 96 -3.64 5.52 0.37
N VAL A 97 -3.19 6.39 1.28
CA VAL A 97 -3.70 7.75 1.42
C VAL A 97 -3.45 8.59 0.16
N MET A 98 -2.26 8.46 -0.45
CA MET A 98 -1.97 9.11 -1.74
C MET A 98 -2.88 8.61 -2.86
N ASN A 99 -3.21 7.31 -2.92
CA ASN A 99 -4.15 6.77 -3.90
C ASN A 99 -5.52 7.43 -3.80
N TYR A 100 -6.02 7.61 -2.57
CA TYR A 100 -7.30 8.26 -2.31
C TYR A 100 -7.31 9.71 -2.80
N PHE A 101 -6.32 10.51 -2.41
CA PHE A 101 -6.24 11.91 -2.84
C PHE A 101 -6.06 12.05 -4.35
N ASP A 102 -5.28 11.18 -5.00
CA ASP A 102 -5.12 11.17 -6.45
C ASP A 102 -6.45 10.83 -7.15
N ALA A 103 -7.17 9.78 -6.71
CA ALA A 103 -8.46 9.40 -7.30
C ALA A 103 -9.51 10.51 -7.18
N ARG A 104 -9.56 11.17 -6.01
CA ARG A 104 -10.46 12.30 -5.76
C ARG A 104 -10.12 13.50 -6.64
N GLY A 105 -8.87 13.91 -6.70
CA GLY A 105 -8.43 15.05 -7.50
C GLY A 105 -8.66 14.85 -9.01
N VAL A 106 -8.52 13.61 -9.51
CA VAL A 106 -8.85 13.28 -10.90
C VAL A 106 -10.37 13.27 -11.13
N GLY A 107 -11.15 12.81 -10.15
CA GLY A 107 -12.61 12.86 -10.20
C GLY A 107 -13.12 14.31 -10.31
N GLU A 108 -12.58 15.21 -9.49
CA GLU A 108 -12.91 16.65 -9.52
C GLU A 108 -12.57 17.29 -10.87
N GLN A 109 -11.44 16.92 -11.48
CA GLN A 109 -11.08 17.36 -12.83
C GLN A 109 -12.09 16.92 -13.90
N ARG A 110 -12.63 15.70 -13.78
CA ARG A 110 -13.68 15.20 -14.68
C ARG A 110 -15.02 15.89 -14.45
N ASP A 111 -15.34 16.20 -13.19
CA ASP A 111 -16.54 16.97 -12.83
C ASP A 111 -16.50 18.37 -13.46
N GLN A 112 -15.31 18.97 -13.57
CA GLN A 112 -15.06 20.26 -14.23
C GLN A 112 -14.98 20.18 -15.78
N GLY A 113 -15.14 18.99 -16.36
CA GLY A 113 -15.09 18.79 -17.82
C GLY A 113 -13.67 18.81 -18.42
N THR A 114 -12.63 18.81 -17.60
CA THR A 114 -11.24 18.77 -18.11
C THR A 114 -10.91 17.36 -18.64
N PRO A 115 -10.24 17.26 -19.81
CA PRO A 115 -9.87 15.97 -20.36
C PRO A 115 -8.80 15.31 -19.48
N VAL A 116 -9.07 14.07 -19.09
CA VAL A 116 -8.13 13.26 -18.31
C VAL A 116 -6.88 13.02 -19.14
N LYS A 117 -5.74 13.54 -18.66
CA LYS A 117 -4.45 13.33 -19.30
C LYS A 117 -3.95 11.92 -18.98
N ASN A 118 -3.89 11.08 -20.02
CA ASN A 118 -3.24 9.78 -19.96
C ASN A 118 -1.81 9.88 -20.48
N ILE A 119 -0.94 8.97 -20.05
CA ILE A 119 0.47 8.89 -20.49
C ILE A 119 0.56 8.76 -22.02
N ILE A 120 -0.34 7.98 -22.63
CA ILE A 120 -0.42 7.82 -24.09
C ILE A 120 -0.73 9.17 -24.76
N ASN A 121 -1.70 9.91 -24.22
CA ASN A 121 -2.07 11.23 -24.75
C ASN A 121 -0.91 12.21 -24.61
N TYR A 122 -0.20 12.18 -23.47
CA TYR A 122 0.97 13.03 -23.24
C TYR A 122 2.10 12.75 -24.22
N ILE A 123 2.42 11.46 -24.47
CA ILE A 123 3.44 11.06 -25.45
C ILE A 123 3.02 11.48 -26.87
N ALA A 124 1.76 11.28 -27.24
CA ALA A 124 1.24 11.72 -28.53
C ALA A 124 1.35 13.24 -28.72
N THR A 125 1.04 14.02 -27.68
CA THR A 125 1.18 15.49 -27.73
C THR A 125 2.63 15.95 -27.85
N LEU A 126 3.60 15.20 -27.30
CA LEU A 126 5.03 15.51 -27.42
C LEU A 126 5.59 15.18 -28.81
N TYR A 127 4.97 14.26 -29.54
CA TYR A 127 5.42 13.86 -30.88
C TYR A 127 4.85 14.75 -31.99
N GLU A 128 3.72 15.43 -31.73
CA GLU A 128 3.10 16.40 -32.64
C GLU A 128 3.78 17.79 -32.64
N LYS A 129 4.78 18.01 -31.80
CA LYS A 129 5.47 19.30 -31.61
C LYS A 129 6.92 19.24 -32.06
#